data_AF-A0A965IAJ8-F1
#
_entry.id   AF-A0A965IAJ8-F1
#
_cell.length_a   1.000
_cell.length_b   1.000
_cell.length_c   1.000
_cell.angle_alpha   90.00
_cell.angle_beta   90.00
_cell.angle_gamma   90.00
#
_symmetry.space_group_name_H-M   'P 1'
#
loop_
_entity.id
_entity.type
_entity.pdbx_description
1 polymer ?
#
loop_
_entity_poly.entity_id
_entity_poly.type
_entity_poly.pdbx_seq_one_letter_code
_entity_poly.pdbx_strand_id
1 'polypeptide(L)'
;MQALAQSGKDIRAVRGGHIPQAVNIPYEENWQDPSTANKLGKKLVSDKLGMSLKNNADLKKLYSKLDPNKETVAYCQSGVRAAETAVVLKNLGFKKVKVYDSSWLGWGKNLRATVTQETFLNVGALNAKMAAMQNKINQLEDALKAKPN
;
A
#
# COMPACT_ATOMS: atom_id res chain seq x y z
N MET A 1 18.69 -1.63 10.26
CA MET A 1 17.72 -0.85 9.46
C MET A 1 16.40 -1.59 9.55
N GLN A 2 15.35 -0.97 10.10
CA GLN A 2 14.00 -1.54 10.11
C GLN A 2 13.20 -0.85 9.01
N ALA A 3 12.61 -1.61 8.09
CA ALA A 3 11.90 -1.06 6.94
C ALA A 3 10.42 -1.46 6.96
N LEU A 4 9.49 -0.52 6.70
CA LEU A 4 8.04 -0.76 6.72
C LEU A 4 7.46 -0.89 5.32
N ALA A 5 6.68 -1.93 5.04
CA ALA A 5 6.19 -2.26 3.69
C ALA A 5 4.66 -2.29 3.58
N GLN A 6 4.13 -2.17 2.35
CA GLN A 6 2.75 -2.56 2.01
C GLN A 6 2.76 -3.98 1.40
N SER A 7 1.65 -4.73 1.47
CA SER A 7 1.58 -6.07 0.87
C SER A 7 1.80 -5.98 -0.65
N GLY A 8 2.95 -6.46 -1.16
CA GLY A 8 3.37 -6.40 -2.57
C GLY A 8 2.54 -7.22 -3.57
N LYS A 9 1.25 -7.44 -3.28
CA LYS A 9 0.27 -8.14 -4.13
C LYS A 9 -0.19 -7.30 -5.32
N ASP A 10 -0.09 -5.97 -5.22
CA ASP A 10 -0.42 -5.04 -6.29
C ASP A 10 0.88 -4.56 -6.97
N ILE A 11 1.07 -4.95 -8.24
CA ILE A 11 2.27 -4.64 -9.01
C ILE A 11 2.08 -3.27 -9.65
N ARG A 12 2.62 -2.25 -8.98
CA ARG A 12 2.58 -0.84 -9.43
C ARG A 12 3.94 -0.30 -9.89
N ALA A 13 4.90 -1.19 -10.10
CA ALA A 13 6.21 -0.94 -10.69
C ALA A 13 6.48 -2.05 -11.73
N VAL A 14 7.70 -2.15 -12.25
CA VAL A 14 8.07 -3.25 -13.16
C VAL A 14 8.01 -4.64 -12.50
N ARG A 15 7.98 -4.70 -11.15
CA ARG A 15 7.88 -5.91 -10.33
C ARG A 15 7.16 -5.66 -9.01
N GLY A 16 6.55 -6.70 -8.47
CA GLY A 16 5.99 -6.80 -7.12
C GLY A 16 6.98 -7.41 -6.13
N GLY A 17 6.59 -7.45 -4.87
CA GLY A 17 7.41 -7.92 -3.75
C GLY A 17 7.65 -6.83 -2.71
N HIS A 18 8.72 -7.00 -1.93
CA HIS A 18 9.14 -6.01 -0.92
C HIS A 18 10.66 -6.00 -0.76
N ILE A 19 11.19 -4.93 -0.14
CA ILE A 19 12.62 -4.82 0.20
C ILE A 19 12.97 -5.93 1.20
N PRO A 20 14.10 -6.65 1.03
CA PRO A 20 14.53 -7.69 1.96
C PRO A 20 14.63 -7.17 3.40
N GLN A 21 14.28 -8.03 4.36
CA GLN A 21 14.27 -7.72 5.80
C GLN A 21 13.26 -6.63 6.23
N ALA A 22 12.43 -6.12 5.31
CA ALA A 22 11.35 -5.21 5.67
C ALA A 22 10.26 -5.94 6.49
N VAL A 23 9.81 -5.28 7.55
CA VAL A 23 8.66 -5.66 8.38
C VAL A 23 7.42 -5.00 7.80
N ASN A 24 6.33 -5.74 7.59
CA ASN A 24 5.09 -5.14 7.12
C ASN A 24 4.24 -4.66 8.30
N ILE A 25 4.10 -3.33 8.45
CA ILE A 25 3.12 -2.70 9.34
C ILE A 25 2.31 -1.73 8.46
N PRO A 26 1.08 -2.07 8.09
CA PRO A 26 0.22 -1.22 7.27
C PRO A 26 -0.06 0.11 7.96
N TYR A 27 -0.02 1.23 7.22
CA TYR A 27 -0.23 2.56 7.80
C TYR A 27 -1.68 2.75 8.27
N GLU A 28 -2.63 2.01 7.67
CA GLU A 28 -4.02 1.96 8.07
C GLU A 28 -4.17 1.54 9.53
N GLU A 29 -3.23 0.75 10.05
CA GLU A 29 -3.21 0.35 11.46
C GLU A 29 -2.85 1.50 12.41
N ASN A 30 -2.41 2.66 11.93
CA ASN A 30 -2.25 3.84 12.79
C ASN A 30 -3.58 4.47 13.18
N TRP A 31 -4.65 4.21 12.43
CA TRP A 31 -5.95 4.86 12.56
C TRP A 31 -6.84 4.08 13.52
N GLN A 32 -7.72 4.79 14.24
CA GLN A 32 -8.70 4.11 15.09
C GLN A 32 -9.59 3.15 14.29
N ASP A 33 -9.95 3.54 13.07
CA ASP A 33 -10.61 2.66 12.10
C ASP A 33 -9.69 2.44 10.87
N PRO A 34 -9.07 1.26 10.72
CA PRO A 34 -8.23 0.94 9.56
C PRO A 34 -8.98 1.00 8.22
N SER A 35 -10.31 0.98 8.23
CA SER A 35 -11.13 1.08 7.02
C SER A 35 -11.42 2.52 6.58
N THR A 36 -11.01 3.54 7.36
CA THR A 36 -11.33 4.96 7.09
C THR A 36 -10.97 5.39 5.67
N ALA A 37 -9.77 5.06 5.18
CA ALA A 37 -9.34 5.44 3.82
C ALA A 37 -10.27 4.86 2.74
N ASN A 38 -10.71 3.60 2.90
CA ASN A 38 -11.63 2.95 1.97
C ASN A 38 -13.04 3.56 2.04
N LYS A 39 -13.52 3.87 3.24
CA LYS A 39 -14.83 4.50 3.45
C LYS A 39 -14.88 5.91 2.85
N LEU A 40 -13.83 6.70 3.05
CA LEU A 40 -13.70 8.04 2.45
C LEU A 40 -13.73 7.99 0.92
N GLY A 41 -12.96 7.08 0.31
CA GLY A 41 -12.94 6.91 -1.14
C GLY A 41 -14.30 6.52 -1.73
N LYS A 42 -15.11 5.77 -0.98
CA LYS A 42 -16.46 5.35 -1.39
C LYS A 42 -17.57 6.34 -0.99
N LYS A 43 -17.25 7.46 -0.34
CA LYS A 43 -18.22 8.43 0.20
C LYS A 43 -19.23 7.80 1.19
N LEU A 44 -18.78 6.82 1.98
CA LEU A 44 -19.60 6.09 2.95
C LEU A 44 -19.46 6.63 4.38
N VAL A 45 -19.03 7.88 4.54
CA VAL A 45 -18.70 8.48 5.83
C VAL A 45 -19.70 9.60 6.13
N SER A 46 -20.49 9.43 7.20
CA SER A 46 -21.49 10.39 7.67
C SER A 46 -20.99 11.30 8.80
N ASP A 47 -19.88 10.92 9.46
CA ASP A 47 -19.31 11.62 10.60
C ASP A 47 -17.77 11.51 10.61
N LYS A 48 -17.11 11.89 11.71
CA LYS A 48 -15.64 11.86 11.83
C LYS A 48 -15.11 10.66 12.62
N LEU A 49 -15.95 9.69 12.98
CA LEU A 49 -15.54 8.57 13.82
C LEU A 49 -14.47 7.72 13.13
N GLY A 50 -13.45 7.35 13.89
CA GLY A 50 -12.34 6.52 13.38
C GLY A 50 -11.26 7.28 12.58
N MET A 51 -11.49 8.55 12.24
CA MET A 51 -10.57 9.36 11.41
C MET A 51 -9.35 9.91 12.15
N SER A 52 -9.22 9.63 13.44
CA SER A 52 -8.07 10.01 14.25
C SER A 52 -7.08 8.86 14.39
N LEU A 53 -5.83 9.20 14.72
CA LEU A 53 -4.82 8.23 15.09
C LEU A 53 -5.22 7.51 16.39
N LYS A 54 -4.76 6.26 16.53
CA LYS A 54 -4.79 5.53 17.81
C LYS A 54 -4.04 6.31 18.88
N ASN A 55 -4.38 6.07 20.15
CA ASN A 55 -3.66 6.67 21.26
C ASN A 55 -2.20 6.15 21.34
N ASN A 56 -1.36 6.84 22.12
CA ASN A 56 0.06 6.47 22.25
C ASN A 56 0.29 5.05 22.78
N ALA A 57 -0.58 4.52 23.65
CA ALA A 57 -0.42 3.17 24.20
C ALA A 57 -0.62 2.10 23.12
N ASP A 58 -1.69 2.24 22.33
CA ASP A 58 -2.01 1.34 21.22
C ASP A 58 -0.98 1.42 20.10
N LEU A 59 -0.50 2.62 19.78
CA LEU A 59 0.58 2.82 18.81
C LEU A 59 1.90 2.22 19.29
N LYS A 60 2.27 2.37 20.58
CA LYS A 60 3.46 1.69 21.14
C LYS A 60 3.34 0.18 21.04
N LYS A 61 2.14 -0.38 21.26
CA LYS A 61 1.88 -1.81 21.11
C LYS A 61 2.04 -2.26 19.65
N LEU A 62 1.49 -1.50 18.70
CA LEU A 62 1.62 -1.77 17.26
C LEU A 62 3.08 -1.82 16.81
N TYR A 63 3.90 -0.88 17.28
CA TYR A 63 5.32 -0.77 16.93
C TYR A 63 6.27 -1.47 17.90
N SER A 64 5.77 -2.32 18.80
CA SER A 64 6.55 -2.98 19.87
C SER A 64 7.71 -3.86 19.39
N LYS A 65 7.65 -4.34 18.15
CA LYS A 65 8.73 -5.13 17.52
C LYS A 65 9.90 -4.29 17.02
N LEU A 66 9.74 -2.97 17.00
CA LEU A 66 10.75 -2.03 16.53
C LEU A 66 11.56 -1.48 17.72
N ASP A 67 12.82 -1.13 17.47
CA ASP A 67 13.71 -0.61 18.50
C ASP A 67 13.82 0.91 18.34
N PRO A 68 13.33 1.72 19.30
CA PRO A 68 13.35 3.18 19.21
C PRO A 68 14.75 3.80 19.10
N ASN A 69 15.80 3.08 19.49
CA ASN A 69 17.17 3.54 19.43
C ASN A 69 17.89 3.19 18.12
N LYS A 70 17.33 2.28 17.32
CA LYS A 70 17.86 1.92 15.99
C LYS A 70 17.33 2.85 14.91
N GLU A 71 18.05 2.88 13.79
CA GLU A 71 17.57 3.59 12.61
C GLU A 71 16.42 2.82 11.95
N THR A 72 15.30 3.53 11.80
CA THR A 72 14.07 3.04 11.16
C THR A 72 13.82 3.86 9.89
N VAL A 73 13.65 3.16 8.77
CA VAL A 73 13.45 3.77 7.45
C VAL A 73 12.10 3.33 6.92
N ALA A 74 11.12 4.24 6.93
CA ALA A 74 9.80 3.94 6.41
C ALA A 74 9.78 4.08 4.87
N TYR A 75 9.04 3.19 4.19
CA TYR A 75 8.73 3.32 2.77
C TYR A 75 7.28 2.86 2.51
N CYS A 76 6.73 3.22 1.36
CA CYS A 76 5.44 2.69 0.91
C CYS A 76 5.49 2.49 -0.61
N GLN A 77 4.49 2.97 -1.35
CA GLN A 77 4.56 3.03 -2.81
C GLN A 77 5.35 4.25 -3.30
N SER A 78 5.02 5.44 -2.81
CA SER A 78 5.46 6.75 -3.33
C SER A 78 5.79 7.76 -2.21
N GLY A 79 6.27 7.30 -1.06
CA GLY A 79 6.70 8.15 0.05
C GLY A 79 5.59 8.69 0.98
N VAL A 80 4.42 9.05 0.46
CA VAL A 80 3.38 9.79 1.23
C VAL A 80 2.95 9.09 2.54
N ARG A 81 2.58 7.81 2.48
CA ARG A 81 2.14 7.05 3.67
C ARG A 81 3.29 6.72 4.60
N ALA A 82 4.51 6.67 4.07
CA ALA A 82 5.70 6.48 4.88
C ALA A 82 6.01 7.73 5.71
N ALA A 83 5.70 8.93 5.20
CA ALA A 83 5.82 10.18 5.94
C ALA A 83 4.88 10.21 7.15
N GLU A 84 3.62 9.78 6.99
CA GLU A 84 2.68 9.65 8.10
C GLU A 84 3.24 8.74 9.21
N THR A 85 3.64 7.52 8.86
CA THR A 85 4.23 6.58 9.82
C THR A 85 5.51 7.13 10.45
N ALA A 86 6.32 7.88 9.70
CA ALA A 86 7.53 8.50 10.25
C ALA A 86 7.20 9.55 11.33
N VAL A 87 6.15 10.33 11.15
CA VAL A 87 5.67 11.28 12.17
C VAL A 87 5.16 10.53 13.40
N VAL A 88 4.38 9.46 13.21
CA VAL A 88 3.92 8.60 14.32
C VAL A 88 5.11 8.07 15.12
N LEU A 89 6.09 7.46 14.47
CA LEU A 89 7.28 6.90 15.14
C LEU A 89 8.07 7.96 15.91
N LYS A 90 8.26 9.16 15.33
CA LYS A 90 8.91 10.28 16.03
C LYS A 90 8.15 10.65 17.30
N ASN A 91 6.82 10.74 17.23
CA ASN A 91 5.98 11.04 18.41
C ASN A 91 6.03 9.94 19.48
N LEU A 92 6.32 8.69 19.10
CA LEU A 92 6.53 7.57 20.03
C LEU A 92 7.94 7.55 20.66
N GLY A 93 8.82 8.48 20.28
CA GLY A 93 10.17 8.60 20.83
C GLY A 93 11.27 7.90 20.03
N PHE A 94 11.00 7.48 18.79
CA PHE A 94 12.05 6.96 17.91
C PHE A 94 13.01 8.07 17.51
N LYS A 95 14.30 7.86 17.77
CA LYS A 95 15.31 8.93 17.63
C LYS A 95 15.82 9.09 16.21
N LYS A 96 15.79 8.03 15.41
CA LYS A 96 16.43 7.95 14.08
C LYS A 96 15.44 7.44 13.03
N VAL A 97 14.46 8.28 12.69
CA VAL A 97 13.42 7.94 11.70
C VAL A 97 13.69 8.67 10.38
N LYS A 98 13.79 7.92 9.28
CA LYS A 98 13.93 8.43 7.92
C LYS A 98 12.80 7.93 7.03
N VAL A 99 12.51 8.68 5.96
CA VAL A 99 11.60 8.26 4.90
C VAL A 99 12.43 7.99 3.66
N TYR A 100 12.27 6.81 3.08
CA TYR A 100 12.79 6.53 1.74
C TYR A 100 11.76 7.01 0.72
N ASP A 101 11.94 8.25 0.26
CA ASP A 101 10.97 8.97 -0.58
C ASP A 101 10.60 8.22 -1.87
N SER A 102 11.60 7.77 -2.62
CA SER A 102 11.37 7.01 -3.86
C SER A 102 10.61 5.70 -3.62
N SER A 103 10.67 5.15 -2.41
CA SER A 103 9.83 4.05 -1.95
C SER A 103 9.84 2.85 -2.92
N TRP A 104 8.74 2.07 -2.99
CA TRP A 104 8.66 0.93 -3.90
C TRP A 104 8.75 1.31 -5.38
N LEU A 105 8.27 2.49 -5.79
CA LEU A 105 8.43 2.95 -7.19
C LEU A 105 9.90 3.08 -7.60
N GLY A 106 10.75 3.56 -6.69
CA GLY A 106 12.19 3.70 -6.89
C GLY A 106 12.97 2.39 -6.77
N TRP A 107 12.62 1.55 -5.80
CA TRP A 107 13.29 0.26 -5.59
C TRP A 107 12.87 -0.77 -6.65
N GLY A 108 11.57 -0.84 -6.90
CA GLY A 108 10.95 -1.75 -7.86
C GLY A 108 11.45 -1.53 -9.28
N LYS A 109 11.70 -0.28 -9.71
CA LYS A 109 12.24 0.02 -11.05
C LYS A 109 13.70 -0.42 -11.27
N ASN A 110 14.50 -0.56 -10.21
CA ASN A 110 15.92 -0.90 -10.33
C ASN A 110 16.13 -2.41 -10.35
N LEU A 111 16.19 -3.03 -11.53
CA LEU A 111 16.33 -4.49 -11.70
C LEU A 111 17.56 -5.10 -10.97
N ARG A 112 18.58 -4.31 -10.63
CA ARG A 112 19.74 -4.78 -9.86
C ARG A 112 19.49 -4.85 -8.34
N ALA A 113 18.46 -4.17 -7.85
CA ALA A 113 18.11 -4.19 -6.44
C ALA A 113 17.46 -5.52 -6.07
N THR A 114 17.86 -6.08 -4.92
CA THR A 114 17.34 -7.33 -4.38
C THR A 114 15.89 -7.17 -3.92
N VAL A 115 15.04 -8.15 -4.25
CA VAL A 115 13.62 -8.16 -3.88
C VAL A 115 13.25 -9.51 -3.25
N THR A 116 12.50 -9.47 -2.15
CA THR A 116 11.88 -10.65 -1.56
C THR A 116 10.46 -10.82 -2.12
N GLN A 117 10.06 -12.06 -2.39
CA GLN A 117 8.79 -12.39 -3.05
C GLN A 117 8.62 -11.66 -4.39
N GLU A 118 9.69 -11.62 -5.18
CA GLU A 118 9.69 -10.95 -6.48
C GLU A 118 8.65 -11.59 -7.41
N THR A 119 7.78 -10.75 -7.95
CA THR A 119 6.74 -11.16 -8.90
C THR A 119 6.72 -10.19 -10.07
N PHE A 120 6.37 -10.67 -11.25
CA PHE A 120 6.27 -9.84 -12.45
C PHE A 120 4.83 -9.80 -12.93
N LEU A 121 4.49 -8.74 -13.65
CA LEU A 121 3.20 -8.63 -14.31
C LEU A 121 3.03 -9.78 -15.30
N ASN A 122 2.01 -10.61 -15.10
CA ASN A 122 1.67 -11.66 -16.05
C ASN A 122 0.90 -11.06 -17.24
N VAL A 123 1.64 -10.66 -18.27
CA VAL A 123 1.09 -10.02 -19.49
C VAL A 123 0.15 -10.99 -20.24
N GLY A 124 0.43 -12.29 -20.24
CA GLY A 124 -0.45 -13.29 -20.86
C GLY A 124 -1.82 -13.35 -20.18
N ALA A 125 -1.85 -13.40 -18.85
CA ALA A 125 -3.10 -13.36 -18.09
C ALA A 125 -3.85 -12.03 -18.25
N LEU A 126 -3.12 -10.91 -18.36
CA LEU A 126 -3.71 -9.60 -18.65
C LEU A 126 -4.37 -9.59 -20.03
N ASN A 127 -3.68 -10.07 -21.06
CA ASN A 127 -4.20 -10.16 -22.42
C ASN A 127 -5.45 -11.05 -22.50
N ALA A 128 -5.44 -12.20 -21.82
CA ALA A 128 -6.61 -13.08 -21.74
C ALA A 128 -7.82 -12.38 -21.09
N LYS A 129 -7.60 -11.62 -20.01
CA LYS A 129 -8.66 -10.82 -19.37
C LYS A 129 -9.17 -9.70 -20.27
N MET A 130 -8.28 -9.01 -20.99
CA MET A 130 -8.66 -7.96 -21.95
C MET A 130 -9.50 -8.53 -23.09
N ALA A 131 -9.11 -9.68 -23.66
CA ALA A 131 -9.89 -10.36 -24.69
C ALA A 131 -11.29 -10.77 -24.19
N ALA A 132 -11.37 -11.34 -22.98
CA ALA A 132 -12.65 -11.69 -22.37
C ALA A 132 -13.55 -10.45 -22.12
N MET A 133 -12.95 -9.32 -21.75
CA MET A 133 -13.66 -8.06 -21.57
C MET A 133 -14.16 -7.51 -22.91
N GLN A 134 -13.34 -7.55 -23.96
CA GLN A 134 -13.74 -7.15 -25.31
C GLN A 134 -14.92 -7.99 -25.83
N ASN A 135 -14.89 -9.31 -25.60
CA ASN A 135 -15.99 -10.19 -25.98
C ASN A 135 -17.29 -9.82 -25.24
N LYS A 136 -17.23 -9.51 -23.94
CA LYS A 136 -18.40 -9.03 -23.19
C LYS A 136 -18.92 -7.70 -23.71
N ILE A 137 -18.03 -6.77 -24.07
CA ILE A 137 -18.41 -5.47 -24.64
C ILE A 137 -19.18 -5.70 -25.95
N ASN A 138 -18.62 -6.50 -26.87
CA ASN A 138 -19.28 -6.80 -28.14
C ASN A 138 -20.67 -7.43 -27.94
N GLN A 139 -20.79 -8.40 -27.01
CA GLN A 139 -22.08 -9.02 -26.68
C GLN A 139 -23.11 -8.02 -26.14
N LEU A 140 -22.68 -7.09 -25.28
CA LEU A 140 -23.55 -6.05 -24.73
C LEU A 140 -23.96 -5.04 -25.81
N GLU A 141 -23.04 -4.65 -26.71
CA GLU A 141 -23.34 -3.78 -27.84
C GLU A 141 -24.36 -4.41 -28.79
N ASP A 142 -24.21 -5.70 -29.11
CA ASP A 142 -25.16 -6.42 -29.95
C ASP A 142 -26.53 -6.56 -29.27
N ALA A 143 -26.57 -6.83 -27.96
CA ALA A 143 -27.81 -6.90 -27.19
C ALA A 143 -28.53 -5.54 -27.11
N LEU A 144 -27.80 -4.43 -27.04
CA LEU A 144 -28.38 -3.09 -27.09
C LEU A 144 -28.95 -2.76 -28.47
N LYS A 145 -28.26 -3.15 -29.56
CA LYS A 145 -28.78 -2.99 -30.93
C LYS A 145 -30.03 -3.83 -31.19
N ALA A 146 -30.13 -4.99 -30.56
CA ALA A 146 -31.25 -5.91 -30.70
C ALA A 146 -32.48 -5.56 -29.84
N LYS A 147 -32.39 -4.56 -28.95
CA LYS A 147 -33.55 -4.10 -28.18
C LYS A 147 -34.42 -3.17 -29.05
N PRO A 148 -35.69 -3.52 -29.33
CA PRO A 148 -36.61 -2.59 -29.97
C PRO A 148 -36.97 -1.44 -29.01
N ASN A 149 -37.28 -0.27 -29.58
CA ASN A 149 -37.71 0.94 -28.87
C ASN A 149 -38.90 0.71 -27.94
#